data_AF-A0A4Q2V1U1-F1
#
_entry.id   AF-A0A4Q2V1U1-F1
#
_cell.length_a   1.000
_cell.length_b   1.000
_cell.length_c   1.000
_cell.angle_alpha   90.00
_cell.angle_beta   90.00
_cell.angle_gamma   90.00
#
_symmetry.space_group_name_H-M   'P 1'
#
loop_
_entity.id
_entity.type
_entity.pdbx_description
1 polymer ?
#
loop_
_entity_poly.entity_id
_entity_poly.type
_entity_poly.pdbx_seq_one_letter_code
_entity_poly.pdbx_strand_id
1 'polypeptide(L)'
;MAKSPNKKKQVSAQYLEADKRWTEGLILAQSPFWVTAVAFVMLSGIINSWNDVDYMLFSITAALPSILLPALLSKPGGRPWYRRYWVKLNLWVSIIVFLGTYLISHYFFDLMGMRYMFNNRINFSSAVAGRTGGEVPLFLYPLTHAYFMSYFTCLLVVERKIIRRLQPGRIGRIFVVLALSYVVAFGETFFMASPLLSEVFLYDKRDRMMKVGTFGYMIFFVTGLPMLGRVDSRGEDWPLSRVVTEALAAFTCILLFFELWAKIIGPL
;
A
#
# COMPACT_ATOMS: atom_id res chain seq x y z
N MET A 1 -41.22 24.86 -24.52
CA MET A 1 -41.15 23.81 -23.46
C MET A 1 -39.71 23.35 -23.35
N ALA A 2 -38.90 24.02 -22.51
CA ALA A 2 -37.47 23.72 -22.37
C ALA A 2 -37.29 22.45 -21.54
N LYS A 3 -36.64 21.43 -22.11
CA LYS A 3 -36.26 20.20 -21.40
C LYS A 3 -35.32 20.56 -20.25
N SER A 4 -35.78 20.31 -19.03
CA SER A 4 -34.99 20.38 -17.80
C SER A 4 -33.68 19.58 -17.97
N PRO A 5 -32.52 20.14 -17.60
CA PRO A 5 -31.26 19.43 -17.75
C PRO A 5 -31.26 18.18 -16.87
N ASN A 6 -30.93 17.07 -17.52
CA ASN A 6 -30.83 15.72 -17.00
C ASN A 6 -30.18 15.71 -15.60
N LYS A 7 -30.99 15.65 -14.53
CA LYS A 7 -30.51 15.40 -13.16
C LYS A 7 -29.85 14.02 -13.19
N LYS A 8 -28.52 13.97 -13.33
CA LYS A 8 -27.73 12.77 -13.02
C LYS A 8 -28.23 12.28 -11.67
N LYS A 9 -28.84 11.09 -11.61
CA LYS A 9 -29.26 10.44 -10.36
C LYS A 9 -28.05 10.42 -9.44
N GLN A 10 -28.01 11.35 -8.49
CA GLN A 10 -26.93 11.48 -7.55
C GLN A 10 -26.99 10.26 -6.64
N VAL A 11 -25.91 9.49 -6.62
CA VAL A 11 -25.79 8.28 -5.80
C VAL A 11 -25.89 8.72 -4.33
N SER A 12 -26.67 8.02 -3.51
CA SER A 12 -26.84 8.41 -2.12
C SER A 12 -25.53 8.22 -1.33
N ALA A 13 -25.27 9.12 -0.37
CA ALA A 13 -24.11 9.01 0.52
C ALA A 13 -24.09 7.66 1.27
N GLN A 14 -25.27 7.17 1.67
CA GLN A 14 -25.42 5.86 2.31
C GLN A 14 -24.95 4.72 1.41
N TYR A 15 -25.22 4.78 0.10
CA TYR A 15 -24.75 3.78 -0.84
C TYR A 15 -23.22 3.82 -0.98
N LEU A 16 -22.62 5.01 -1.07
CA LEU A 16 -21.16 5.16 -1.15
C LEU A 16 -20.48 4.58 0.09
N GLU A 17 -21.00 4.87 1.28
CA GLU A 17 -20.49 4.30 2.53
C GLU A 17 -20.65 2.78 2.59
N ALA A 18 -21.77 2.25 2.09
CA ALA A 18 -22.01 0.80 2.04
C ALA A 18 -21.05 0.09 1.07
N ASP A 19 -20.86 0.62 -0.14
CA ASP A 19 -19.92 0.09 -1.15
C ASP A 19 -18.47 0.11 -0.62
N LYS A 20 -18.09 1.20 0.07
CA LYS A 20 -16.81 1.34 0.75
C LYS A 20 -16.63 0.31 1.86
N ARG A 21 -17.57 0.21 2.81
CA ARG A 21 -17.50 -0.76 3.92
C ARG A 21 -17.50 -2.21 3.44
N TRP A 22 -18.29 -2.52 2.42
CA TRP A 22 -18.32 -3.85 1.81
C TRP A 22 -16.95 -4.21 1.21
N THR A 23 -16.37 -3.29 0.43
CA THR A 23 -15.03 -3.47 -0.14
C THR A 23 -13.99 -3.67 0.96
N GLU A 24 -13.97 -2.79 1.98
CA GLU A 24 -13.03 -2.88 3.10
C GLU A 24 -13.13 -4.23 3.82
N GLY A 25 -14.37 -4.69 4.10
CA GLY A 25 -14.61 -5.99 4.70
C GLY A 25 -14.11 -7.15 3.83
N LEU A 26 -14.35 -7.09 2.52
CA LEU A 26 -13.91 -8.12 1.59
C LEU A 26 -12.38 -8.19 1.48
N ILE A 27 -11.68 -7.05 1.37
CA ILE A 27 -10.22 -6.99 1.33
C ILE A 27 -9.61 -7.55 2.62
N LEU A 28 -10.16 -7.22 3.78
CA LEU A 28 -9.67 -7.77 5.06
C LEU A 28 -9.93 -9.26 5.19
N ALA A 29 -11.11 -9.73 4.77
CA ALA A 29 -11.47 -11.15 4.86
C ALA A 29 -10.55 -12.05 4.02
N GLN A 30 -10.08 -11.56 2.87
CA GLN A 30 -9.14 -12.31 2.02
C GLN A 30 -7.67 -12.12 2.40
N SER A 31 -7.33 -11.12 3.23
CA SER A 31 -5.92 -10.81 3.56
C SER A 31 -5.15 -12.02 4.12
N PRO A 32 -5.73 -12.94 4.92
CA PRO A 32 -5.05 -14.14 5.37
C PRO A 32 -4.53 -15.04 4.24
N PHE A 33 -5.10 -14.98 3.03
CA PHE A 33 -4.65 -15.77 1.88
C PHE A 33 -3.20 -15.47 1.52
N TRP A 34 -2.87 -14.20 1.24
CA TRP A 34 -1.50 -13.84 0.87
C TRP A 34 -0.55 -13.99 2.05
N VAL A 35 -1.00 -13.66 3.27
CA VAL A 35 -0.17 -13.78 4.49
C VAL A 35 0.26 -15.24 4.68
N THR A 36 -0.67 -16.17 4.55
CA THR A 36 -0.39 -17.61 4.68
C THR A 36 0.49 -18.10 3.53
N ALA A 37 0.26 -17.63 2.30
CA ALA A 37 1.07 -17.99 1.15
C ALA A 37 2.53 -17.52 1.31
N VAL A 38 2.75 -16.28 1.74
CA VAL A 38 4.08 -15.74 2.03
C VAL A 38 4.72 -16.48 3.20
N ALA A 39 4.00 -16.68 4.30
CA ALA A 39 4.50 -17.43 5.45
C ALA A 39 4.95 -18.85 5.06
N PHE A 40 4.17 -19.56 4.24
CA PHE A 40 4.53 -20.87 3.74
C PHE A 40 5.81 -20.84 2.90
N VAL A 41 5.92 -19.90 1.96
CA VAL A 41 7.09 -19.76 1.08
C VAL A 41 8.35 -19.42 1.88
N MET A 42 8.22 -18.59 2.92
CA MET A 42 9.31 -18.24 3.84
C MET A 42 9.74 -19.40 4.73
N LEU A 43 8.80 -20.11 5.33
CA LEU A 43 9.10 -21.21 6.24
C LEU A 43 9.62 -22.46 5.51
N SER A 44 9.20 -22.67 4.26
CA SER A 44 9.68 -23.81 3.46
C SER A 44 11.01 -23.56 2.77
N GLY A 45 11.45 -22.30 2.63
CA GLY A 45 12.65 -21.94 1.86
C GLY A 45 12.53 -22.19 0.35
N ILE A 46 11.33 -22.55 -0.16
CA ILE A 46 11.12 -22.86 -1.58
C ILE A 46 11.44 -21.66 -2.49
N ILE A 47 11.40 -20.45 -1.93
CA ILE A 47 11.75 -19.21 -2.64
C ILE A 47 13.17 -19.21 -3.23
N ASN A 48 14.08 -20.00 -2.67
CA ASN A 48 15.47 -20.08 -3.12
C ASN A 48 15.63 -20.91 -4.40
N SER A 49 14.66 -21.77 -4.72
CA SER A 49 14.67 -22.57 -5.95
C SER A 49 13.93 -21.92 -7.11
N TRP A 50 13.34 -20.74 -6.89
CA TRP A 50 12.50 -20.06 -7.87
C TRP A 50 13.32 -19.32 -8.92
N ASN A 51 12.74 -19.23 -10.12
CA ASN A 51 13.17 -18.33 -11.18
C ASN A 51 12.18 -17.16 -11.34
N ASP A 52 12.45 -16.26 -12.29
CA ASP A 52 11.60 -15.09 -12.57
C ASP A 52 10.11 -15.41 -12.77
N VAL A 53 9.79 -16.53 -13.43
CA VAL A 53 8.40 -16.92 -13.69
C VAL A 53 7.71 -17.34 -12.39
N ASP A 54 8.37 -18.12 -11.55
CA ASP A 54 7.82 -18.56 -10.26
C ASP A 54 7.54 -17.36 -9.35
N TYR A 55 8.50 -16.43 -9.26
CA TYR A 55 8.34 -15.17 -8.54
C TYR A 55 7.15 -14.34 -9.05
N MET A 56 7.04 -14.19 -10.38
CA MET A 56 5.94 -13.45 -11.01
C MET A 56 4.59 -14.12 -10.78
N LEU A 57 4.49 -15.45 -10.97
CA LEU A 57 3.24 -16.19 -10.75
C LEU A 57 2.79 -16.09 -9.30
N PHE A 58 3.71 -16.26 -8.35
CA PHE A 58 3.41 -16.15 -6.94
C PHE A 58 2.90 -14.75 -6.57
N SER A 59 3.62 -13.71 -6.98
CA SER A 59 3.27 -12.32 -6.65
C SER A 59 1.97 -11.86 -7.28
N ILE A 60 1.72 -12.22 -8.53
CA ILE A 60 0.44 -12.01 -9.22
C ILE A 60 -0.68 -12.74 -8.48
N THR A 61 -0.48 -14.03 -8.13
CA THR A 61 -1.47 -14.82 -7.39
C THR A 61 -1.80 -14.21 -6.04
N ALA A 62 -0.81 -13.68 -5.31
CA ALA A 62 -1.01 -12.99 -4.04
C ALA A 62 -1.84 -11.70 -4.19
N ALA A 63 -1.65 -10.96 -5.29
CA ALA A 63 -2.35 -9.69 -5.56
C ALA A 63 -3.76 -9.87 -6.14
N LEU A 64 -3.97 -10.90 -6.96
CA LEU A 64 -5.19 -11.14 -7.73
C LEU A 64 -6.49 -11.05 -6.92
N PRO A 65 -6.57 -11.65 -5.71
CA PRO A 65 -7.80 -11.63 -4.93
C PRO A 65 -8.34 -10.21 -4.69
N SER A 66 -7.48 -9.20 -4.49
CA SER A 66 -7.90 -7.80 -4.26
C SER A 66 -8.60 -7.13 -5.43
N ILE A 67 -8.50 -7.73 -6.61
CA ILE A 67 -9.15 -7.27 -7.84
C ILE A 67 -10.28 -8.23 -8.22
N LEU A 68 -9.97 -9.54 -8.28
CA LEU A 68 -10.90 -10.55 -8.78
C LEU A 68 -12.07 -10.79 -7.83
N LEU A 69 -11.84 -10.91 -6.52
CA LEU A 69 -12.96 -11.16 -5.59
C LEU A 69 -13.95 -9.99 -5.58
N PRO A 70 -13.54 -8.71 -5.48
CA PRO A 70 -14.46 -7.60 -5.63
C PRO A 70 -15.15 -7.59 -7.00
N ALA A 71 -14.44 -7.87 -8.10
CA ALA A 71 -15.03 -7.87 -9.43
C ALA A 71 -16.13 -8.94 -9.60
N LEU A 72 -15.90 -10.15 -9.08
CA LEU A 72 -16.82 -11.29 -9.19
C LEU A 72 -18.00 -11.21 -8.20
N LEU A 73 -17.76 -10.70 -6.99
CA LEU A 73 -18.76 -10.65 -5.92
C LEU A 73 -19.55 -9.33 -5.89
N SER A 74 -19.11 -8.32 -6.66
CA SER A 74 -19.83 -7.06 -6.78
C SER A 74 -21.20 -7.30 -7.42
N LYS A 75 -22.27 -7.07 -6.66
CA LYS A 75 -23.62 -7.14 -7.20
C LYS A 75 -23.80 -6.12 -8.34
N PRO A 76 -24.44 -6.50 -9.45
CA PRO A 76 -24.88 -5.56 -10.47
C PRO A 76 -25.74 -4.49 -9.80
N GLY A 77 -25.18 -3.30 -9.69
CA GLY A 77 -25.85 -2.11 -9.15
C GLY A 77 -25.93 -1.08 -10.25
N GLY A 78 -26.81 -0.11 -10.13
CA GLY A 78 -27.02 0.96 -11.13
C GLY A 78 -25.82 1.91 -11.34
N ARG A 79 -24.59 1.49 -10.98
CA ARG A 79 -23.35 2.24 -11.17
C ARG A 79 -22.35 1.42 -11.99
N PRO A 80 -21.66 2.04 -12.95
CA PRO A 80 -20.57 1.40 -13.67
C PRO A 80 -19.49 0.87 -12.72
N TRP A 81 -18.88 -0.25 -13.10
CA TRP A 81 -17.86 -0.93 -12.27
C TRP A 81 -16.68 -0.01 -11.93
N TYR A 82 -16.24 0.84 -12.87
CA TYR A 82 -15.12 1.78 -12.67
C TYR A 82 -15.43 2.93 -11.70
N ARG A 83 -16.68 3.07 -11.23
CA ARG A 83 -17.09 4.02 -10.18
C ARG A 83 -17.17 3.39 -8.80
N ARG A 84 -16.95 2.08 -8.68
CA ARG A 84 -16.98 1.35 -7.42
C ARG A 84 -15.75 1.63 -6.58
N TYR A 85 -15.92 1.58 -5.26
CA TYR A 85 -14.85 1.89 -4.33
C TYR A 85 -13.67 0.93 -4.48
N TRP A 86 -13.90 -0.36 -4.75
CA TRP A 86 -12.82 -1.32 -4.95
C TRP A 86 -11.89 -0.96 -6.12
N VAL A 87 -12.42 -0.42 -7.23
CA VAL A 87 -11.59 0.06 -8.35
C VAL A 87 -10.75 1.25 -7.92
N LYS A 88 -11.36 2.21 -7.22
CA LYS A 88 -10.68 3.41 -6.74
C LYS A 88 -9.59 3.10 -5.72
N LEU A 89 -9.86 2.15 -4.83
CA LEU A 89 -8.90 1.68 -3.82
C LEU A 89 -7.71 0.99 -4.50
N ASN A 90 -7.95 0.03 -5.40
CA ASN A 90 -6.87 -0.63 -6.15
C ASN A 90 -6.08 0.40 -6.99
N LEU A 91 -6.75 1.34 -7.67
CA LEU A 91 -6.06 2.38 -8.44
C LEU A 91 -5.17 3.27 -7.56
N TRP A 92 -5.69 3.72 -6.42
CA TRP A 92 -4.91 4.53 -5.49
C TRP A 92 -3.70 3.77 -4.95
N VAL A 93 -3.90 2.53 -4.49
CA VAL A 93 -2.82 1.69 -3.95
C VAL A 93 -1.79 1.35 -5.03
N SER A 94 -2.21 0.98 -6.24
CA SER A 94 -1.31 0.71 -7.37
C SER A 94 -0.42 1.90 -7.68
N ILE A 95 -0.92 3.13 -7.65
CA ILE A 95 -0.08 4.32 -7.89
C ILE A 95 0.98 4.46 -6.79
N ILE A 96 0.58 4.36 -5.53
CA ILE A 96 1.49 4.50 -4.39
C ILE A 96 2.54 3.39 -4.38
N VAL A 97 2.13 2.15 -4.65
CA VAL A 97 3.01 0.98 -4.70
C VAL A 97 3.95 1.07 -5.89
N PHE A 98 3.45 1.39 -7.08
CA PHE A 98 4.30 1.50 -8.27
C PHE A 98 5.37 2.56 -8.08
N LEU A 99 4.98 3.78 -7.69
CA LEU A 99 5.93 4.88 -7.50
C LEU A 99 6.84 4.63 -6.30
N GLY A 100 6.33 4.07 -5.21
CA GLY A 100 7.13 3.70 -4.04
C GLY A 100 8.18 2.65 -4.36
N THR A 101 7.77 1.58 -5.04
CA THR A 101 8.68 0.49 -5.42
C THR A 101 9.71 0.98 -6.44
N TYR A 102 9.32 1.84 -7.39
CA TYR A 102 10.21 2.37 -8.42
C TYR A 102 11.19 3.44 -7.89
N LEU A 103 10.74 4.40 -7.08
CA LEU A 103 11.54 5.55 -6.67
C LEU A 103 12.10 5.44 -5.25
N ILE A 104 11.34 4.86 -4.32
CA ILE A 104 11.65 4.89 -2.88
C ILE A 104 12.47 3.68 -2.44
N SER A 105 12.36 2.51 -3.08
CA SER A 105 13.17 1.32 -2.73
C SER A 105 14.67 1.63 -2.62
N HIS A 106 15.16 2.52 -3.48
CA HIS A 106 16.54 2.99 -3.50
C HIS A 106 16.97 3.71 -2.22
N TYR A 107 16.07 4.41 -1.53
CA TYR A 107 16.37 5.02 -0.22
C TYR A 107 16.66 3.93 0.82
N PHE A 108 15.92 2.83 0.80
CA PHE A 108 16.19 1.71 1.70
C PHE A 108 17.52 1.03 1.35
N PHE A 109 17.84 0.92 0.06
CA PHE A 109 19.13 0.37 -0.35
C PHE A 109 20.30 1.22 0.13
N ASP A 110 20.30 2.51 -0.16
CA ASP A 110 21.45 3.37 0.08
C ASP A 110 21.56 3.76 1.57
N LEU A 111 20.45 4.07 2.25
CA LEU A 111 20.47 4.53 3.65
C LEU A 111 20.52 3.38 4.67
N MET A 112 19.84 2.27 4.37
CA MET A 112 19.69 1.15 5.31
C MET A 112 20.59 -0.04 4.97
N GLY A 113 21.28 -0.03 3.82
CA GLY A 113 22.08 -1.18 3.37
C GLY A 113 21.23 -2.41 3.08
N MET A 114 19.97 -2.21 2.70
CA MET A 114 19.07 -3.28 2.30
C MET A 114 19.46 -3.78 0.90
N ARG A 115 19.51 -5.08 0.70
CA ARG A 115 19.75 -5.67 -0.62
C ARG A 115 18.79 -6.84 -0.87
N TYR A 116 18.23 -6.89 -2.06
CA TYR A 116 17.50 -8.06 -2.55
C TYR A 116 18.48 -9.08 -3.11
N MET A 117 18.35 -10.33 -2.70
CA MET A 117 19.21 -11.47 -3.07
C MET A 117 18.43 -12.59 -3.77
N PHE A 118 17.31 -12.24 -4.41
CA PHE A 118 16.52 -13.21 -5.16
C PHE A 118 17.25 -13.67 -6.42
N ASN A 119 17.00 -14.92 -6.84
CA ASN A 119 17.53 -15.45 -8.09
C ASN A 119 16.68 -15.00 -9.30
N ASN A 120 16.56 -13.68 -9.48
CA ASN A 120 15.77 -13.08 -10.54
C ASN A 120 16.66 -12.33 -11.53
N ARG A 121 16.24 -12.26 -12.80
CA ARG A 121 16.91 -11.53 -13.87
C ARG A 121 16.08 -10.35 -14.35
N ILE A 122 14.77 -10.37 -14.10
CA ILE A 122 13.85 -9.32 -14.53
C ILE A 122 13.70 -8.30 -13.40
N ASN A 123 14.29 -7.12 -13.62
CA ASN A 123 14.24 -5.99 -12.71
C ASN A 123 13.57 -4.78 -13.37
N PHE A 124 12.97 -3.91 -12.55
CA PHE A 124 12.41 -2.65 -12.99
C PHE A 124 12.72 -1.57 -11.96
N SER A 125 13.89 -0.96 -12.10
CA SER A 125 14.44 0.03 -11.17
C SER A 125 14.39 1.43 -11.77
N SER A 126 14.42 2.46 -10.93
CA SER A 126 14.49 3.83 -11.42
C SER A 126 15.83 4.12 -12.11
N ALA A 127 15.77 4.70 -13.30
CA ALA A 127 16.97 5.21 -13.98
C ALA A 127 17.56 6.46 -13.30
N VAL A 128 16.81 7.11 -12.40
CA VAL A 128 17.15 8.43 -11.84
C VAL A 128 17.35 8.39 -10.32
N ALA A 129 16.74 7.45 -9.61
CA ALA A 129 16.86 7.30 -8.16
C ALA A 129 17.75 6.09 -7.82
N GLY A 130 18.75 6.27 -6.94
CA GLY A 130 19.65 5.22 -6.44
C GLY A 130 20.49 4.52 -7.50
N ARG A 131 21.77 4.88 -7.61
CA ARG A 131 22.70 4.28 -8.57
C ARG A 131 23.55 3.14 -7.98
N THR A 132 23.57 3.01 -6.67
CA THR A 132 24.59 2.23 -5.94
C THR A 132 24.01 1.12 -5.06
N GLY A 133 22.69 1.11 -4.88
CA GLY A 133 22.02 0.33 -3.85
C GLY A 133 21.50 -1.05 -4.26
N GLY A 134 21.37 -1.32 -5.56
CA GLY A 134 20.81 -2.57 -6.07
C GLY A 134 19.61 -2.35 -6.99
N GLU A 135 19.12 -3.45 -7.55
CA GLU A 135 17.99 -3.46 -8.47
C GLU A 135 16.71 -3.91 -7.77
N VAL A 136 15.57 -3.49 -8.31
CA VAL A 136 14.24 -3.82 -7.80
C VAL A 136 13.62 -4.92 -8.67
N PRO A 137 13.47 -6.15 -8.15
CA PRO A 137 12.79 -7.22 -8.87
C PRO A 137 11.37 -6.86 -9.26
N LEU A 138 11.01 -7.16 -10.52
CA LEU A 138 9.70 -6.78 -11.06
C LEU A 138 8.54 -7.43 -10.28
N PHE A 139 8.73 -8.65 -9.76
CA PHE A 139 7.69 -9.36 -9.02
C PHE A 139 7.30 -8.69 -7.69
N LEU A 140 8.15 -7.82 -7.14
CA LEU A 140 7.84 -7.11 -5.91
C LEU A 140 6.71 -6.10 -6.09
N TYR A 141 6.45 -5.63 -7.31
CA TYR A 141 5.35 -4.69 -7.59
C TYR A 141 3.96 -5.27 -7.26
N PRO A 142 3.54 -6.39 -7.88
CA PRO A 142 2.28 -7.02 -7.51
C PRO A 142 2.29 -7.56 -6.08
N LEU A 143 3.41 -8.09 -5.59
CA LEU A 143 3.49 -8.61 -4.22
C LEU A 143 3.25 -7.50 -3.18
N THR A 144 3.94 -6.37 -3.33
CA THR A 144 3.77 -5.19 -2.46
C THR A 144 2.35 -4.63 -2.55
N HIS A 145 1.72 -4.71 -3.72
CA HIS A 145 0.32 -4.32 -3.88
C HIS A 145 -0.62 -5.14 -2.98
N ALA A 146 -0.43 -6.47 -2.89
CA ALA A 146 -1.21 -7.32 -1.99
C ALA A 146 -1.13 -6.86 -0.52
N TYR A 147 0.08 -6.52 -0.08
CA TYR A 147 0.36 -6.10 1.30
C TYR A 147 -0.26 -4.74 1.58
N PHE A 148 -0.01 -3.77 0.69
CA PHE A 148 -0.50 -2.40 0.85
C PHE A 148 -2.01 -2.32 0.79
N MET A 149 -2.68 -3.16 -0.02
CA MET A 149 -4.14 -3.28 0.01
C MET A 149 -4.64 -3.67 1.41
N SER A 150 -3.98 -4.62 2.06
CA SER A 150 -4.34 -5.09 3.40
C SER A 150 -4.01 -4.05 4.48
N TYR A 151 -2.83 -3.46 4.41
CA TYR A 151 -2.34 -2.47 5.36
C TYR A 151 -3.20 -1.21 5.37
N PHE A 152 -3.42 -0.60 4.20
CA PHE A 152 -4.25 0.60 4.11
C PHE A 152 -5.71 0.32 4.51
N THR A 153 -6.27 -0.82 4.10
CA THR A 153 -7.64 -1.17 4.49
C THR A 153 -7.77 -1.37 5.99
N CYS A 154 -6.81 -2.07 6.62
CA CYS A 154 -6.77 -2.27 8.07
C CYS A 154 -6.68 -0.93 8.79
N LEU A 155 -5.75 -0.06 8.37
CA LEU A 155 -5.57 1.28 8.93
C LEU A 155 -6.85 2.11 8.82
N LEU A 156 -7.53 2.13 7.66
CA LEU A 156 -8.79 2.86 7.45
C LEU A 156 -9.90 2.40 8.41
N VAL A 157 -10.03 1.08 8.59
CA VAL A 157 -11.08 0.49 9.44
C VAL A 157 -10.77 0.74 10.92
N VAL A 158 -9.52 0.53 11.33
CA VAL A 158 -9.08 0.73 12.72
C VAL A 158 -9.10 2.22 13.09
N GLU A 159 -8.59 3.11 12.25
CA GLU A 159 -8.65 4.57 12.46
C GLU A 159 -10.10 5.02 12.67
N ARG A 160 -11.01 4.59 11.77
CA ARG A 160 -12.44 4.91 11.87
C ARG A 160 -13.06 4.42 13.17
N LYS A 161 -12.72 3.20 13.60
CA LYS A 161 -13.24 2.59 14.84
C LYS A 161 -12.72 3.33 16.07
N ILE A 162 -11.44 3.70 16.10
CA ILE A 162 -10.83 4.47 17.19
C ILE A 162 -11.42 5.87 17.26
N ILE A 163 -11.48 6.60 16.14
CA ILE A 163 -12.06 7.95 16.09
C ILE A 163 -13.52 7.94 16.53
N ARG A 164 -14.30 6.94 16.11
CA ARG A 164 -15.70 6.82 16.53
C ARG A 164 -15.86 6.56 18.03
N ARG A 165 -14.95 5.79 18.63
CA ARG A 165 -15.01 5.42 20.06
C ARG A 165 -14.46 6.50 20.99
N LEU A 166 -13.32 7.09 20.64
CA LEU A 166 -12.63 8.06 21.49
C LEU A 166 -13.02 9.51 21.20
N GLN A 167 -13.65 9.76 20.04
CA GLN A 167 -13.96 11.11 19.53
C GLN A 167 -12.82 12.12 19.76
N PRO A 168 -11.58 11.76 19.38
CA PRO A 168 -10.45 12.63 19.64
C PRO A 168 -10.65 13.94 18.89
N GLY A 169 -10.28 15.06 19.52
CA GLY A 169 -10.16 16.34 18.83
C GLY A 169 -9.17 16.25 17.67
N ARG A 170 -9.03 17.35 16.90
CA ARG A 170 -8.15 17.37 15.71
C ARG A 170 -6.72 16.91 16.00
N ILE A 171 -6.16 17.36 17.13
CA ILE A 171 -4.81 16.98 17.58
C ILE A 171 -4.76 15.48 17.94
N GLY A 172 -5.76 14.98 18.67
CA GLY A 172 -5.82 13.56 19.03
C GLY A 172 -5.91 12.66 17.79
N ARG A 173 -6.59 13.09 16.72
CA ARG A 173 -6.61 12.34 15.45
C ARG A 173 -5.21 12.24 14.83
N ILE A 174 -4.39 13.30 14.88
CA ILE A 174 -3.01 13.26 14.38
C ILE A 174 -2.22 12.19 15.13
N PHE A 175 -2.33 12.14 16.46
CA PHE A 175 -1.68 11.12 17.27
C PHE A 175 -2.17 9.70 16.96
N VAL A 176 -3.47 9.51 16.69
CA VAL A 176 -4.01 8.22 16.25
C VAL A 176 -3.40 7.79 14.93
N VAL A 177 -3.34 8.68 13.93
CA VAL A 177 -2.73 8.38 12.62
C VAL A 177 -1.25 8.03 12.77
N LEU A 178 -0.50 8.80 13.57
CA LEU A 178 0.92 8.54 13.85
C LEU A 178 1.11 7.17 14.53
N ALA A 179 0.35 6.88 15.58
CA ALA A 179 0.47 5.63 16.32
C ALA A 179 0.14 4.42 15.45
N LEU A 180 -0.95 4.47 14.69
CA LEU A 180 -1.34 3.38 13.79
C LEU A 180 -0.32 3.17 12.67
N SER A 181 0.19 4.26 12.09
CA SER A 181 1.22 4.21 11.04
C SER A 181 2.51 3.59 11.57
N TYR A 182 2.92 3.96 12.79
CA TYR A 182 4.10 3.41 13.44
C TYR A 182 3.94 1.91 13.71
N VAL A 183 2.79 1.45 14.22
CA VAL A 183 2.54 0.03 14.51
C VAL A 183 2.67 -0.83 13.25
N VAL A 184 2.07 -0.42 12.14
CA VAL A 184 2.17 -1.16 10.87
C VAL A 184 3.59 -1.13 10.32
N ALA A 185 4.23 0.04 10.33
CA ALA A 185 5.61 0.19 9.87
C ALA A 185 6.61 -0.61 10.71
N PHE A 186 6.41 -0.68 12.02
CA PHE A 186 7.22 -1.48 12.92
C PHE A 186 7.04 -2.97 12.63
N GLY A 187 5.80 -3.42 12.45
CA GLY A 187 5.50 -4.79 12.03
C GLY A 187 6.22 -5.15 10.74
N GLU A 188 6.12 -4.31 9.72
CA GLU A 188 6.81 -4.50 8.44
C GLU A 188 8.34 -4.58 8.62
N THR A 189 8.91 -3.64 9.38
CA THR A 189 10.36 -3.64 9.67
C THR A 189 10.78 -4.91 10.40
N PHE A 190 10.00 -5.33 11.39
CA PHE A 190 10.28 -6.52 12.19
C PHE A 190 10.24 -7.79 11.36
N PHE A 191 9.23 -7.95 10.50
CA PHE A 191 9.12 -9.09 9.61
C PHE A 191 10.25 -9.08 8.58
N MET A 192 10.50 -7.96 7.91
CA MET A 192 11.55 -7.84 6.90
C MET A 192 12.94 -8.08 7.47
N ALA A 193 13.20 -7.58 8.68
CA ALA A 193 14.46 -7.83 9.36
C ALA A 193 14.60 -9.26 9.89
N SER A 194 13.59 -10.13 9.81
CA SER A 194 13.62 -11.48 10.39
C SER A 194 14.79 -12.33 9.86
N PRO A 195 15.42 -13.20 10.68
CA PRO A 195 16.45 -14.13 10.20
C PRO A 195 15.97 -15.07 9.09
N LEU A 196 14.66 -15.35 9.03
CA LEU A 196 14.08 -16.19 7.96
C LEU A 196 14.22 -15.56 6.57
N LEU A 197 14.38 -14.24 6.50
CA LEU A 197 14.54 -13.50 5.26
C LEU A 197 16.00 -13.20 4.93
N SER A 198 16.99 -13.53 5.78
CA SER A 198 18.37 -13.07 5.57
C SER A 198 19.02 -13.59 4.30
N GLU A 199 18.52 -14.69 3.74
CA GLU A 199 18.99 -15.26 2.47
C GLU A 199 18.51 -14.46 1.24
N VAL A 200 17.36 -13.79 1.35
CA VAL A 200 16.70 -13.06 0.24
C VAL A 200 16.65 -11.54 0.45
N PHE A 201 16.72 -11.09 1.70
CA PHE A 201 16.78 -9.70 2.16
C PHE A 201 17.98 -9.54 3.09
N LEU A 202 19.09 -9.10 2.52
CA LEU A 202 20.27 -8.81 3.31
C LEU A 202 20.16 -7.40 3.90
N TYR A 203 20.41 -7.28 5.21
CA TYR A 203 20.55 -6.00 5.89
C TYR A 203 21.96 -5.90 6.46
N ASP A 204 22.83 -5.12 5.80
CA ASP A 204 24.18 -4.85 6.31
C ASP A 204 24.15 -4.15 7.67
N LYS A 205 23.08 -3.39 7.95
CA LYS A 205 22.90 -2.59 9.17
C LYS A 205 21.54 -2.85 9.84
N ARG A 206 21.28 -4.10 10.22
CA ARG A 206 20.02 -4.52 10.88
C ARG A 206 19.63 -3.63 12.08
N ASP A 207 20.59 -3.25 12.92
CA ASP A 207 20.34 -2.37 14.07
C ASP A 207 19.88 -0.97 13.65
N ARG A 208 20.39 -0.46 12.53
CA ARG A 208 19.97 0.83 11.97
C ARG A 208 18.57 0.71 11.36
N MET A 209 18.29 -0.40 10.69
CA MET A 209 16.96 -0.68 10.13
C MET A 209 15.88 -0.67 11.23
N MET A 210 16.13 -1.32 12.37
CA MET A 210 15.18 -1.35 13.49
C MET A 210 15.04 0.01 14.20
N LYS A 211 16.10 0.83 14.25
CA LYS A 211 16.08 2.14 14.92
C LYS A 211 15.46 3.24 14.08
N VAL A 212 15.76 3.27 12.77
CA VAL A 212 15.40 4.39 11.89
C VAL A 212 14.65 3.97 10.62
N GLY A 213 14.76 2.72 10.18
CA GLY A 213 14.08 2.20 8.99
C GLY A 213 12.56 2.14 9.15
N THR A 214 12.07 1.92 10.37
CA THR A 214 10.64 2.02 10.69
C THR A 214 10.04 3.37 10.31
N PHE A 215 10.78 4.48 10.45
CA PHE A 215 10.29 5.79 10.03
C PHE A 215 10.16 5.91 8.51
N GLY A 216 11.05 5.26 7.75
CA GLY A 216 10.93 5.15 6.29
C GLY A 216 9.59 4.52 5.89
N TYR A 217 9.28 3.33 6.43
CA TYR A 217 7.98 2.70 6.17
C TYR A 217 6.79 3.53 6.70
N MET A 218 6.95 4.19 7.85
CA MET A 218 5.89 5.00 8.46
C MET A 218 5.44 6.15 7.56
N ILE A 219 6.34 6.75 6.78
CA ILE A 219 6.06 7.89 5.88
C ILE A 219 4.93 7.55 4.89
N PHE A 220 4.90 6.33 4.36
CA PHE A 220 3.84 5.88 3.46
C PHE A 220 2.47 5.93 4.13
N PHE A 221 2.37 5.46 5.37
CA PHE A 221 1.09 5.34 6.08
C PHE A 221 0.64 6.67 6.68
N VAL A 222 1.54 7.46 7.26
CA VAL A 222 1.18 8.76 7.87
C VAL A 222 0.65 9.74 6.82
N THR A 223 1.19 9.67 5.60
CA THR A 223 0.77 10.49 4.47
C THR A 223 -0.42 9.89 3.74
N GLY A 224 -0.36 8.58 3.48
CA GLY A 224 -1.36 7.87 2.68
C GLY A 224 -2.71 7.72 3.36
N LEU A 225 -2.73 7.36 4.65
CA LEU A 225 -3.95 7.10 5.41
C LEU A 225 -4.95 8.27 5.39
N PRO A 226 -4.57 9.51 5.77
CA PRO A 226 -5.52 10.63 5.78
C PRO A 226 -6.02 10.98 4.37
N MET A 227 -5.21 10.76 3.33
CA MET A 227 -5.59 11.07 1.95
C MET A 227 -6.53 10.01 1.36
N LEU A 228 -6.18 8.73 1.50
CA LEU A 228 -7.04 7.61 1.09
C LEU A 228 -8.36 7.60 1.88
N GLY A 229 -8.33 8.00 3.15
CA GLY A 229 -9.50 8.13 4.00
C GLY A 229 -10.58 9.07 3.45
N ARG A 230 -10.22 10.01 2.56
CA ARG A 230 -11.16 10.94 1.91
C ARG A 230 -11.89 10.35 0.70
N VAL A 231 -11.34 9.30 0.08
CA VAL A 231 -11.94 8.69 -1.11
C VAL A 231 -13.35 8.19 -0.77
N ASP A 232 -14.32 8.62 -1.57
CA ASP A 232 -15.76 8.32 -1.45
C ASP A 232 -16.35 8.54 -0.05
N SER A 233 -15.83 9.54 0.67
CA SER A 233 -16.27 9.88 2.02
C SER A 233 -17.08 11.16 2.03
N ARG A 234 -17.90 11.35 3.08
CA ARG A 234 -18.79 12.53 3.24
C ARG A 234 -19.80 12.69 2.09
N GLY A 235 -20.20 11.60 1.44
CA GLY A 235 -21.18 11.61 0.35
C GLY A 235 -20.65 12.11 -1.00
N GLU A 236 -19.35 12.35 -1.14
CA GLU A 236 -18.74 12.73 -2.41
C GLU A 236 -18.37 11.50 -3.24
N ASP A 237 -18.91 11.35 -4.46
CA ASP A 237 -18.49 10.32 -5.41
C ASP A 237 -17.27 10.80 -6.22
N TRP A 238 -16.07 10.32 -5.87
CA TRP A 238 -14.85 10.75 -6.56
C TRP A 238 -14.74 10.14 -7.97
N PRO A 239 -14.47 10.93 -9.02
CA PRO A 239 -14.07 10.35 -10.31
C PRO A 239 -12.66 9.74 -10.22
N LEU A 240 -12.35 8.81 -11.12
CA LEU A 240 -11.01 8.19 -11.18
C LEU A 240 -9.89 9.23 -11.37
N SER A 241 -10.13 10.28 -12.15
CA SER A 241 -9.16 11.38 -12.31
C SER A 241 -8.78 12.02 -10.97
N ARG A 242 -9.74 12.28 -10.08
CA ARG A 242 -9.48 12.81 -8.75
C ARG A 242 -8.69 11.83 -7.89
N VAL A 243 -9.00 10.52 -7.98
CA VAL A 243 -8.25 9.47 -7.27
C VAL A 243 -6.79 9.47 -7.73
N VAL A 244 -6.52 9.56 -9.03
CA VAL A 244 -5.17 9.64 -9.59
C VAL A 244 -4.45 10.89 -9.07
N THR A 245 -5.06 12.07 -9.20
CA THR A 245 -4.46 13.34 -8.75
C THR A 245 -4.12 13.31 -7.26
N GLU A 246 -5.04 12.81 -6.43
CA GLU A 246 -4.83 12.75 -4.98
C GLU A 246 -3.81 11.67 -4.57
N ALA A 247 -3.71 10.57 -5.31
CA ALA A 247 -2.65 9.57 -5.11
C ALA A 247 -1.27 10.13 -5.48
N LEU A 248 -1.17 10.83 -6.60
CA LEU A 248 0.08 11.50 -7.02
C LEU A 248 0.49 12.59 -6.03
N ALA A 249 -0.46 13.41 -5.55
CA ALA A 249 -0.19 14.41 -4.52
C ALA A 249 0.29 13.77 -3.21
N ALA A 250 -0.34 12.67 -2.79
CA ALA A 250 0.09 11.91 -1.62
C ALA A 250 1.52 11.39 -1.81
N PHE A 251 1.84 10.89 -3.00
CA PHE A 251 3.16 10.41 -3.32
C PHE A 251 4.23 11.51 -3.33
N THR A 252 3.90 12.70 -3.83
CA THR A 252 4.80 13.86 -3.72
C THR A 252 5.11 14.19 -2.26
N CYS A 253 4.11 14.16 -1.38
CA CYS A 253 4.35 14.34 0.05
C CYS A 253 5.24 13.24 0.64
N ILE A 254 5.04 11.97 0.23
CA ILE A 254 5.91 10.85 0.62
C ILE A 254 7.36 11.13 0.20
N LEU A 255 7.60 11.52 -1.05
CA LEU A 255 8.94 11.88 -1.54
C LEU A 255 9.59 12.98 -0.70
N LEU A 256 8.86 14.06 -0.39
CA LEU A 256 9.38 15.17 0.40
C LEU A 256 9.75 14.73 1.83
N PHE A 257 8.94 13.86 2.45
CA PHE A 257 9.26 13.31 3.77
C PHE A 257 10.44 12.34 3.73
N PHE A 258 10.58 11.56 2.66
CA PHE A 258 11.75 10.70 2.46
C PHE A 258 13.03 11.51 2.26
N GLU A 259 12.98 12.60 1.51
CA GLU A 259 14.09 13.54 1.35
C GLU A 259 14.49 14.17 2.69
N LEU A 260 13.51 14.60 3.50
CA LEU A 260 13.76 15.13 4.83
C LEU A 260 14.38 14.06 5.74
N TRP A 261 13.84 12.85 5.72
CA TRP A 261 14.35 11.73 6.49
C TRP A 261 15.78 11.37 6.08
N ALA A 262 16.09 11.32 4.78
CA ALA A 262 17.44 11.12 4.27
C ALA A 262 18.39 12.21 4.82
N LYS A 263 18.04 13.49 4.70
CA LYS A 263 18.86 14.59 5.23
C LYS A 263 19.16 14.50 6.73
N ILE A 264 18.25 13.94 7.52
CA ILE A 264 18.44 13.76 8.97
C ILE A 264 19.33 12.54 9.27
N ILE A 265 19.19 11.45 8.51
CA ILE A 265 19.85 10.16 8.81
C ILE A 265 21.23 10.03 8.16
N GLY A 266 21.45 10.69 7.02
CA GLY A 266 22.71 10.67 6.27
C GLY A 266 22.48 10.73 4.75
N PRO A 267 23.48 11.15 3.97
CA PRO A 267 23.33 11.27 2.52
C PRO A 267 23.03 9.92 1.86
N LEU A 268 22.26 9.99 0.76
CA LEU A 268 22.10 8.91 -0.22
C LEU A 268 23.42 8.64 -0.96
#